data_AF-A0A5T2E4A1-F1
#
_entry.id   AF-A0A5T2E4A1-F1
#
_cell.length_a   1.000
_cell.length_b   1.000
_cell.length_c   1.000
_cell.angle_alpha   90.00
_cell.angle_beta   90.00
_cell.angle_gamma   90.00
#
_symmetry.space_group_name_H-M   'P 1'
#
loop_
_entity.id
_entity.type
_entity.pdbx_description
1 polymer ?
#
loop_
_entity_poly.entity_id
_entity_poly.type
_entity_poly.pdbx_seq_one_letter_code
_entity_poly.pdbx_strand_id
1 'polypeptide(L)' 'TMLADSCPWDYRDENCGYDGPPVADEFDKPTSDPKKDKCSHCMKGCKMRNNLVNAGFFASINKLSQ' A
#
# COMPACT_ATOMS: atom_id res chain seq x y z
N THR A 1 -18.88 -7.85 -0.81
CA THR A 1 -17.72 -8.67 -1.21
C THR A 1 -16.56 -8.23 -0.34
N MET A 2 -16.08 -9.07 0.58
CA MET A 2 -14.98 -8.70 1.47
C MET A 2 -13.70 -8.61 0.64
N LEU A 3 -13.26 -7.39 0.31
CA LEU A 3 -12.00 -7.15 -0.39
C LEU A 3 -10.87 -7.26 0.63
N ALA A 4 -10.37 -8.48 0.84
CA ALA A 4 -9.21 -8.75 1.69
C ALA A 4 -7.91 -8.08 1.18
N ASP A 5 -7.97 -7.42 0.02
CA ASP A 5 -6.88 -6.71 -0.63
C ASP A 5 -6.96 -5.19 -0.46
N SER A 6 -7.96 -4.66 0.25
CA SER A 6 -8.08 -3.20 0.51
C SER A 6 -7.62 -2.81 1.92
N CYS A 7 -6.65 -1.91 2.00
CA CYS A 7 -6.19 -1.30 3.25
C CYS A 7 -7.22 -0.29 3.80
N PRO A 8 -7.60 -0.34 5.10
CA PRO A 8 -8.54 0.62 5.69
C PRO A 8 -7.90 1.97 6.07
N TRP A 9 -6.57 2.06 6.04
CA TRP A 9 -5.84 3.25 6.49
C TRP A 9 -5.82 4.33 5.41
N ASP A 10 -5.92 5.58 5.85
CA ASP A 10 -5.74 6.74 4.99
C ASP A 10 -4.30 6.82 4.45
N TYR A 11 -4.15 7.21 3.19
CA TYR A 11 -2.85 7.26 2.54
C TYR A 11 -1.91 8.26 3.24
N ARG A 12 -0.72 7.78 3.64
CA ARG A 12 0.29 8.56 4.40
C ARG A 12 -0.15 9.00 5.79
N ASP A 13 -1.23 8.44 6.32
CA ASP A 13 -1.59 8.59 7.73
C ASP A 13 -0.59 7.87 8.63
N GLU A 14 -0.60 8.20 9.92
CA GLU A 14 0.22 7.53 10.94
C GLU A 14 0.05 6.01 10.90
N ASN A 15 -1.18 5.54 10.63
CA ASN A 15 -1.48 4.10 10.53
C ASN A 15 -1.02 3.47 9.21
N CYS A 16 -0.96 4.23 8.12
CA CYS A 16 -0.38 3.75 6.87
C CYS A 16 1.15 3.64 6.98
N GLY A 17 1.79 4.58 7.69
CA GLY A 17 3.22 4.58 7.94
C GLY A 17 4.09 4.81 6.68
N TYR A 18 3.48 5.14 5.54
CA TYR A 18 4.20 5.46 4.31
C TYR A 18 4.51 6.96 4.23
N ASP A 19 5.78 7.33 4.42
CA ASP A 19 6.29 8.71 4.25
C ASP A 19 7.28 8.85 3.08
N GLY A 20 7.31 7.86 2.19
CA GLY A 20 8.24 7.83 1.05
C GLY A 20 7.89 8.81 -0.09
N PRO A 21 8.71 8.88 -1.14
CA PRO A 21 8.43 9.71 -2.32
C PRO A 21 7.15 9.26 -3.05
N PRO A 22 6.62 10.07 -4.00
CA PRO A 22 5.54 9.62 -4.86
C PRO A 22 5.96 8.41 -5.69
N VAL A 23 5.10 7.40 -5.75
CA VAL A 23 5.40 6.13 -6.42
C VAL A 23 4.38 5.80 -7.49
N ALA A 24 3.09 5.91 -7.18
CA ALA A 24 2.03 5.52 -8.10
C ALA A 24 0.73 6.29 -7.89
N ASP A 25 -0.07 6.44 -8.92
CA ASP A 25 -1.40 7.02 -8.82
C ASP A 25 -2.46 6.05 -8.26
N GLU A 26 -3.71 6.51 -8.21
CA GLU A 26 -4.87 5.72 -7.74
C GLU A 26 -5.13 4.45 -8.58
N PHE A 27 -4.54 4.35 -9.77
CA PHE A 27 -4.64 3.21 -10.68
C PHE A 27 -3.38 2.33 -10.67
N ASP A 28 -2.50 2.46 -9.68
CA ASP A 28 -1.19 1.80 -9.61
C ASP A 28 -0.28 2.10 -10.81
N LYS A 29 -0.44 3.26 -11.47
CA LYS A 29 0.47 3.68 -12.53
C LYS A 29 1.63 4.45 -11.91
N PRO A 30 2.89 4.12 -12.27
CA PRO A 30 4.05 4.80 -11.72
C PRO A 30 3.96 6.29 -12.02
N THR A 31 4.11 7.10 -10.98
CA THR A 31 4.08 8.55 -11.09
C THR A 31 5.11 9.18 -10.17
N SER A 32 5.79 10.21 -10.68
CA SER A 32 6.66 11.09 -9.91
C SER A 32 5.95 12.35 -9.44
N ASP A 33 4.69 12.56 -9.87
CA ASP A 33 3.92 13.76 -9.55
C ASP A 33 3.26 13.59 -8.16
N PRO A 34 3.64 14.34 -7.12
CA PRO A 34 3.07 14.20 -5.78
C PRO A 34 1.57 14.53 -5.71
N LYS A 35 1.05 15.30 -6.67
CA LYS A 35 -0.39 15.59 -6.78
C LYS A 35 -1.20 14.42 -7.35
N LYS A 36 -0.53 13.51 -8.07
CA LYS A 36 -1.15 12.31 -8.66
C LYS A 36 -0.90 11.07 -7.81
N ASP A 37 0.14 11.10 -6.97
CA ASP A 37 0.44 10.02 -6.03
C ASP A 37 -0.70 9.82 -5.05
N LYS A 38 -1.41 8.72 -5.22
CA LYS A 38 -2.57 8.33 -4.42
C LYS A 38 -2.48 6.85 -4.10
N CYS A 39 -3.04 6.46 -2.97
CA CYS A 39 -3.19 5.05 -2.65
C CYS A 39 -4.32 4.46 -3.50
N SER A 40 -4.04 3.35 -4.18
CA SER A 40 -5.07 2.48 -4.77
C SER A 40 -5.77 1.61 -3.72
N HIS A 41 -5.34 1.71 -2.46
CA HIS A 41 -5.68 0.83 -1.32
C HIS A 41 -5.40 -0.65 -1.56
N CYS A 42 -4.77 -1.02 -2.68
CA CYS A 42 -4.49 -2.40 -3.04
C CYS A 42 -3.11 -2.85 -2.56
N MET A 43 -2.95 -4.16 -2.33
CA MET A 43 -1.66 -4.78 -2.02
C MET A 43 -0.56 -4.44 -3.04
N LYS A 44 -0.93 -4.28 -4.31
CA LYS A 44 -0.01 -3.87 -5.38
C LYS A 44 0.56 -2.47 -5.13
N GLY A 45 -0.26 -1.50 -4.77
CA GLY A 45 0.16 -0.14 -4.45
C GLY A 45 1.10 -0.09 -3.25
N CYS A 46 0.82 -0.87 -2.20
CA CYS A 46 1.69 -1.02 -1.04
C CYS A 46 3.02 -1.72 -1.38
N LYS A 47 3.00 -2.72 -2.27
CA LYS A 47 4.22 -3.40 -2.75
C LYS A 47 5.14 -2.45 -3.53
N MET A 48 4.58 -1.63 -4.41
CA MET A 48 5.37 -0.62 -5.14
C MET A 48 6.04 0.39 -4.19
N ARG A 49 5.39 0.66 -3.06
CA ARG A 49 5.85 1.54 -1.98
C ARG A 49 6.74 0.86 -0.95
N ASN A 50 7.00 -0.44 -1.12
CA ASN A 50 7.69 -1.28 -0.14
C ASN A 50 7.11 -1.18 1.28
N ASN A 51 5.80 -0.96 1.38
CA ASN A 51 5.07 -0.72 2.63
C ASN A 51 3.98 -1.78 2.87
N LEU A 52 4.28 -3.04 2.56
CA LEU A 52 3.35 -4.16 2.77
C LEU A 52 3.14 -4.48 4.25
N VAL A 53 4.14 -4.21 5.10
CA VAL A 53 4.11 -4.51 6.53
C VAL A 53 3.03 -3.71 7.26
N ASN A 54 2.88 -2.42 6.90
CA ASN A 54 1.90 -1.52 7.53
C ASN A 54 0.55 -1.49 6.80
N ALA A 55 0.41 -2.19 5.68
CA ALA A 55 -0.78 -2.14 4.84
C ALA A 55 -2.02 -2.82 5.47
N GLY A 56 -1.99 -3.16 6.76
CA GLY A 56 -3.10 -3.81 7.48
C GLY A 56 -3.42 -5.22 6.97
N PHE A 57 -2.74 -5.69 5.91
CA PHE A 57 -2.75 -7.08 5.50
C PHE A 57 -2.00 -7.84 6.58
N PHE A 58 -2.74 -8.40 7.53
CA PHE A 58 -2.22 -9.48 8.35
C PHE A 58 -1.82 -10.60 7.40
N ALA A 59 -0.58 -10.57 6.91
CA ALA A 59 0.06 -11.74 6.38
C ALA A 59 0.06 -12.72 7.53
N SER A 60 -0.88 -13.66 7.50
CA SER A 60 -0.79 -14.88 8.26
C SER A 60 0.63 -15.40 8.02
N ILE A 61 1.45 -15.31 9.05
CA ILE A 61 2.89 -15.58 9.03
C ILE A 61 3.03 -17.10 8.89
N ASN A 62 2.72 -17.63 7.71
CA ASN A 62 2.70 -19.07 7.46
C ASN A 62 3.46 -19.46 6.20
N LYS A 63 4.35 -18.59 5.72
CA LYS A 63 5.26 -18.96 4.62
C LYS A 63 6.53 -18.10 4.53
N LEU A 64 7.34 -18.13 5.58
CA LEU A 64 8.80 -17.91 5.49
C LEU A 64 9.54 -18.93 6.36
N SER A 65 9.10 -20.20 6.30
CA SER A 65 9.93 -21.35 6.64
C SER A 65 9.97 -22.25 5.42
N GLN A 66 11.05 -22.10 4.64
CA GLN A 66 11.79 -23.05 3.80
C GLN A 66 12.49 -22.31 2.65
#